data_AF-A0A2H0Y0Q4-F1
#
_entry.id   AF-A0A2H0Y0Q4-F1
#
_cell.length_a   1.000
_cell.length_b   1.000
_cell.length_c   1.000
_cell.angle_alpha   90.00
_cell.angle_beta   90.00
_cell.angle_gamma   90.00
#
_symmetry.space_group_name_H-M   'P 1'
#
loop_
_entity.id
_entity.type
_entity.pdbx_description
1 polymer ?
#
loop_
_entity_poly.entity_id
_entity_poly.type
_entity_poly.pdbx_seq_one_letter_code
_entity_poly.pdbx_strand_id
1 'polypeptide(L)' 'MQGLGKEFGYSFTLGIEITLPTILGAVAGYYIDKQLTSSPVGLIIGVFFGAAVGLWTVVKKFVIGQERDEK' A
#
# COMPACT_ATOMS: atom_id res chain seq x y z
N MET A 1 0.07 2.59 31.58
CA MET A 1 -0.58 2.85 30.27
C MET A 1 0.48 2.95 29.16
N GLN A 2 1.26 1.89 28.90
CA GLN A 2 2.37 1.93 27.90
C GLN A 2 2.05 1.20 26.57
N GLY A 3 0.85 0.61 26.41
CA GLY A 3 0.47 -0.13 25.20
C GLY A 3 -0.09 0.73 24.06
N LEU A 4 -0.90 1.75 24.38
CA LEU A 4 -1.73 2.47 23.40
C LEU A 4 -0.91 3.15 22.29
N GLY A 5 0.20 3.81 22.64
CA GLY A 5 1.03 4.53 21.66
C GLY A 5 1.77 3.59 20.69
N LYS A 6 2.15 2.40 21.16
CA LYS A 6 2.85 1.40 20.32
C LYS A 6 1.89 0.73 19.34
N GLU A 7 0.69 0.38 19.80
CA GLU A 7 -0.36 -0.21 18.95
C GLU A 7 -0.86 0.78 17.88
N PHE A 8 -0.98 2.05 18.27
CA PHE A 8 -1.37 3.12 17.34
C PHE A 8 -0.29 3.36 16.28
N GLY A 9 0.98 3.42 16.69
CA GLY A 9 2.10 3.58 15.77
C GLY A 9 2.19 2.45 14.74
N TYR A 10 2.04 1.20 15.19
CA TYR A 10 2.06 0.03 14.32
C TYR A 10 0.91 0.05 13.30
N SER A 11 -0.32 0.32 13.75
CA SER A 11 -1.49 0.40 12.88
C SER A 11 -1.37 1.53 11.86
N PHE A 12 -0.81 2.67 12.26
CA PHE A 12 -0.57 3.81 11.38
C PHE A 12 0.49 3.49 10.31
N THR A 13 1.58 2.83 10.68
CA THR A 13 2.59 2.36 9.73
C THR A 13 2.01 1.40 8.69
N LEU A 14 1.16 0.45 9.12
CA LEU A 14 0.46 -0.46 8.20
C LEU A 14 -0.45 0.29 7.23
N GLY A 15 -1.21 1.28 7.73
CA GLY A 15 -2.06 2.13 6.89
C GLY A 15 -1.25 2.90 5.84
N ILE A 16 -0.10 3.46 6.23
CA ILE A 16 0.82 4.15 5.33
C ILE A 16 1.40 3.19 4.29
N GLU A 17 1.78 1.98 4.68
CA GLU A 17 2.34 0.97 3.77
C GLU A 17 1.39 0.52 2.66
N ILE A 18 0.08 0.59 2.88
CA ILE A 18 -0.91 0.32 1.84
C ILE A 18 -1.22 1.60 1.04
N THR A 19 -1.32 2.73 1.73
CA THR A 19 -1.74 4.01 1.13
C THR A 19 -0.68 4.56 0.17
N LEU A 20 0.61 4.49 0.53
CA LEU A 20 1.72 4.95 -0.32
C LEU A 20 1.75 4.27 -1.70
N PRO A 21 1.82 2.93 -1.82
CA PRO A 21 1.86 2.28 -3.12
C PRO A 21 0.56 2.50 -3.91
N THR A 22 -0.59 2.63 -3.24
CA THR A 22 -1.86 2.99 -3.90
C THR A 22 -1.80 4.38 -4.53
N ILE A 23 -1.32 5.39 -3.78
CA ILE A 23 -1.16 6.76 -4.30
C ILE A 23 -0.14 6.78 -5.44
N LEU A 24 1.00 6.10 -5.29
CA LEU A 24 2.02 6.03 -6.34
C LEU A 24 1.49 5.37 -7.61
N GLY A 25 0.73 4.27 -7.47
CA GLY A 25 0.07 3.60 -8.59
C GLY A 25 -0.97 4.50 -9.26
N ALA A 26 -1.77 5.22 -8.48
CA ALA A 26 -2.77 6.16 -8.99
C ALA A 26 -2.13 7.33 -9.76
N VAL A 27 -1.07 7.92 -9.22
CA VAL A 27 -0.33 9.03 -9.86
C VAL A 27 0.35 8.56 -11.15
N ALA A 28 0.98 7.38 -11.13
CA ALA A 28 1.57 6.78 -12.31
C ALA A 28 0.51 6.50 -13.39
N GLY A 29 -0.62 5.90 -12.99
CA GLY A 29 -1.75 5.63 -13.88
C GLY A 29 -2.36 6.90 -14.50
N TYR A 30 -2.52 7.94 -13.69
CA TYR A 30 -2.99 9.25 -14.17
C TYR A 30 -2.02 9.89 -15.17
N TYR A 31 -0.71 9.78 -14.92
CA TYR A 31 0.30 10.30 -15.85
C TYR A 31 0.26 9.56 -17.20
N ILE A 32 0.09 8.23 -17.16
CA ILE A 32 -0.07 7.39 -18.35
C ILE A 32 -1.33 7.79 -19.13
N ASP A 33 -2.46 7.97 -18.45
CA ASP A 33 -3.71 8.40 -19.08
C ASP A 33 -3.58 9.77 -19.75
N LYS A 34 -2.89 10.72 -19.10
CA LYS A 34 -2.63 12.06 -19.64
C LYS A 34 -1.78 12.02 -20.91
N GLN A 35 -0.81 11.11 -21.01
CA GLN A 35 0.05 10.98 -22.18
C GLN A 35 -0.67 10.27 -23.34
N LEU A 36 -1.58 9.34 -23.05
CA LEU A 36 -2.31 8.58 -24.05
C LEU A 36 -3.59 9.27 -24.52
N THR A 37 -3.97 10.43 -23.94
CA THR A 37 -5.28 11.09 -24.17
C THR A 37 -6.46 10.09 -24.03
N SER A 38 -6.27 9.09 -23.16
CA SER A 38 -7.19 7.97 -23.05
C SER A 38 -8.22 8.25 -21.96
N SER A 39 -9.34 7.51 -22.01
CA SER A 39 -10.27 7.43 -20.86
C SER A 39 -9.49 7.02 -19.59
N PRO A 40 -9.96 7.32 -18.37
CA PRO A 40 -9.21 7.20 -17.10
C PRO A 40 -8.96 5.74 -16.66
N VAL A 41 -8.49 4.91 -17.58
CA VAL A 41 -8.32 3.47 -17.49
C VAL A 41 -6.99 3.15 -16.82
N GLY A 42 -5.92 3.87 -17.17
CA GLY A 42 -4.61 3.76 -16.55
C GLY A 42 -4.64 4.15 -15.07
N LEU A 43 -5.40 5.16 -14.69
CA LEU A 43 -5.65 5.54 -13.30
C LEU A 43 -6.33 4.40 -12.54
N ILE A 44 -7.42 3.84 -13.10
CA ILE A 44 -8.14 2.72 -12.47
C ILE A 44 -7.19 1.53 -12.27
N ILE A 45 -6.48 1.11 -13.32
CA ILE A 45 -5.52 0.00 -13.25
C ILE A 45 -4.41 0.32 -12.24
N GLY A 46 -3.89 1.54 -12.24
CA GLY A 46 -2.85 2.00 -11.32
C GLY A 46 -3.29 1.97 -9.86
N VAL A 47 -4.53 2.37 -9.56
CA VAL A 47 -5.10 2.29 -8.20
C VAL A 47 -5.23 0.84 -7.76
N PHE A 48 -5.83 -0.03 -8.58
CA PHE A 48 -6.00 -1.44 -8.23
C PHE A 48 -4.66 -2.16 -8.07
N PHE A 49 -3.70 -1.85 -8.94
CA PHE A 49 -2.35 -2.39 -8.85
C PHE A 49 -1.62 -1.91 -7.60
N GLY A 50 -1.66 -0.61 -7.31
CA GLY A 50 -1.07 -0.03 -6.11
C GLY A 50 -1.68 -0.58 -4.82
N ALA A 51 -3.00 -0.76 -4.80
CA ALA A 51 -3.71 -1.41 -3.68
C ALA A 51 -3.31 -2.88 -3.53
N ALA A 52 -3.22 -3.63 -4.64
CA ALA A 52 -2.79 -5.03 -4.61
C ALA A 52 -1.36 -5.18 -4.08
N VAL A 53 -0.43 -4.30 -4.51
CA VAL A 53 0.95 -4.28 -4.01
C VAL A 53 1.02 -3.89 -2.53
N GLY A 54 0.24 -2.90 -2.10
CA GLY A 54 0.16 -2.49 -0.70
C GLY A 54 -0.36 -3.63 0.20
N LEU A 55 -1.47 -4.25 -0.20
CA LEU A 55 -2.02 -5.41 0.50
C LEU A 55 -1.05 -6.59 0.52
N TRP A 56 -0.39 -6.89 -0.61
CA TRP A 56 0.62 -7.95 -0.67
C TRP A 56 1.78 -7.69 0.28
N THR A 57 2.23 -6.45 0.40
CA THR A 57 3.33 -6.06 1.29
C THR A 57 2.95 -6.29 2.76
N VAL A 58 1.73 -5.88 3.14
CA VAL A 58 1.22 -6.09 4.50
C VAL A 58 0.99 -7.57 4.79
N VAL A 59 0.33 -8.31 3.89
CA VAL A 59 0.12 -9.76 4.06
C VAL A 59 1.46 -10.48 4.16
N LYS A 60 2.43 -10.15 3.29
CA LYS A 60 3.77 -10.72 3.34
C LYS A 60 4.45 -10.42 4.67
N LYS A 61 4.31 -9.21 5.22
CA LYS A 61 4.85 -8.87 6.55
C LYS A 61 4.15 -9.62 7.67
N PHE A 62 2.85 -9.87 7.58
CA PHE A 62 2.14 -10.68 8.57
C PHE A 62 2.54 -12.17 8.47
N VAL A 63 2.65 -12.71 7.26
CA VAL A 63 2.99 -14.12 7.03
C VAL A 63 4.47 -14.40 7.33
N ILE A 64 5.39 -13.55 6.88
CA ILE A 64 6.85 -13.72 7.09
C ILE A 64 7.29 -13.14 8.44
N GLY A 65 6.60 -12.13 8.96
CA GLY A 65 6.91 -11.52 10.26
C GLY A 65 6.71 -12.47 11.44
N GLN A 66 5.91 -13.53 11.29
CA GLN A 66 5.80 -14.61 12.28
C GLN A 66 7.13 -15.33 12.50
N GLU A 67 8.06 -15.33 11.54
CA GLU A 67 9.33 -16.07 11.66
C GLU A 67 10.44 -15.33 12.44
N ARG A 68 10.22 -14.06 12.84
CA ARG A 68 11.26 -13.24 13.50
C ARG A 68 11.04 -12.91 14.98
N ASP A 69 9.91 -13.29 15.56
CA ASP A 69 9.68 -13.19 17.01
C ASP A 69 10.01 -14.49 17.79
N GLU A 70 10.58 -15.51 17.12
CA GLU A 70 11.02 -16.78 17.75
C GLU A 70 12.55 -17.01 17.73
N LYS A 71 13.37 -15.95 17.71
CA LYS A 71 14.82 -16.04 17.93
C LYS A 71 15.32 -14.94 18.83
#